data_AF-A0A7K9MPP6-F1
#
_entry.id   AF-A0A7K9MPP6-F1
#
_cell.length_a   1.000
_cell.length_b   1.000
_cell.length_c   1.000
_cell.angle_alpha   90.00
_cell.angle_beta   90.00
_cell.angle_gamma   90.00
#
_symmetry.space_group_name_H-M   'P 1'
#
loop_
_entity.id
_entity.type
_entity.pdbx_description
1 polymer ?
#
loop_
_entity_poly.entity_id
_entity_poly.type
_entity_poly.pdbx_seq_one_letter_code
_entity_poly.pdbx_strand_id
1 'polypeptide(L)'
;ATMPFGHLKFKELGEEEPTWEEENLDSVKALTAKLKLQTRRPSYLEWEARVRGQPWRSRTPGGVRGAEQGPGYPEDERDGSVCGFATVESALEWLRTELREMQAADQRLAQQLMRLRAQLHRLKVEQACHQHKEMLDDATFGLEGCEEDSDLLCNIPPKAAFLLSMPLKHIGVTRMNINSRRFSLC
;
A
#
# COMPACT_ATOMS: atom_id res chain seq x y z
N ALA A 1 44.27 -17.14 56.04
CA ALA A 1 43.20 -17.20 55.04
C ALA A 1 42.69 -15.78 54.83
N THR A 2 43.06 -15.17 53.71
CA THR A 2 42.68 -13.79 53.35
C THR A 2 42.49 -13.75 51.84
N MET A 3 41.24 -13.62 51.38
CA MET A 3 40.88 -13.52 49.97
C MET A 3 41.12 -12.08 49.50
N PRO A 4 41.81 -11.83 48.37
CA PRO A 4 41.84 -10.50 47.79
C PRO A 4 40.52 -10.26 47.04
N PHE A 5 39.80 -9.21 47.47
CA PHE A 5 38.58 -8.75 46.83
C PHE A 5 38.83 -8.39 45.36
N GLY A 6 37.99 -8.92 44.48
CA GLY A 6 38.03 -8.66 43.05
C GLY A 6 37.92 -7.17 42.75
N HIS A 7 38.77 -6.73 41.82
CA HIS A 7 38.77 -5.37 41.30
C HIS A 7 37.54 -5.18 40.41
N LEU A 8 36.39 -4.89 41.01
CA LEU A 8 35.19 -4.46 40.29
C LEU A 8 35.47 -3.04 39.77
N LYS A 9 35.88 -2.93 38.51
CA LYS A 9 35.89 -1.64 37.81
C LYS A 9 34.45 -1.17 37.65
N PHE A 10 34.11 -0.10 38.34
CA PHE A 10 32.90 0.68 38.09
C PHE A 10 33.01 1.30 36.70
N LYS A 11 32.06 0.96 35.82
CA LYS A 11 31.98 1.53 34.48
C LYS A 11 31.35 2.92 34.61
N GLU A 12 32.13 3.93 34.25
CA GLU A 12 31.76 5.34 34.28
C GLU A 12 30.60 5.57 33.29
N LEU A 13 29.55 6.25 33.75
CA LEU A 13 28.34 6.56 32.98
C LEU A 13 28.71 7.51 31.82
N GLY A 14 29.03 6.95 30.66
CA GLY A 14 29.42 7.70 29.46
C GLY A 14 30.10 6.91 28.34
N GLU A 15 30.28 5.60 28.45
CA GLU A 15 30.66 4.78 27.29
C GLU A 15 29.42 4.54 26.39
N GLU A 16 29.52 4.94 25.12
CA GLU A 16 28.53 4.62 24.10
C GLU A 16 28.28 3.10 24.06
N GLU A 17 26.98 2.72 24.10
CA GLU A 17 26.52 1.35 23.95
C GLU A 17 27.16 0.72 22.70
N PRO A 18 27.76 -0.48 22.79
CA PRO A 18 28.35 -1.14 21.64
C PRO A 18 27.30 -1.34 20.54
N THR A 19 27.77 -1.31 19.31
CA THR A 19 27.08 -1.43 18.01
C THR A 19 26.38 -2.78 17.77
N TRP A 20 25.74 -3.37 18.80
CA TRP A 20 25.05 -4.67 18.73
C TRP A 20 24.00 -4.72 17.62
N GLU A 21 23.39 -3.59 17.28
CA GLU A 21 22.42 -3.50 16.18
C GLU A 21 23.06 -3.70 14.80
N GLU A 22 24.28 -3.22 14.60
CA GLU A 22 25.00 -3.30 13.33
C GLU A 22 25.52 -4.72 13.05
N GLU A 23 26.08 -5.36 14.09
CA GLU A 23 26.50 -6.77 14.06
C GLU A 23 25.30 -7.73 13.84
N ASN A 24 24.15 -7.41 14.45
CA ASN A 24 22.91 -8.15 14.25
C ASN A 24 22.39 -8.01 12.81
N LEU A 25 22.44 -6.82 12.21
CA LEU A 25 22.01 -6.63 10.82
C LEU A 25 22.93 -7.35 9.84
N ASP A 26 24.24 -7.35 10.07
CA ASP A 26 25.19 -8.01 9.17
C ASP A 26 25.14 -9.53 9.28
N SER A 27 24.91 -10.08 10.48
CA SER A 27 24.64 -11.51 10.65
C SER A 27 23.35 -11.95 9.94
N VAL A 28 22.28 -11.14 10.02
CA VAL A 28 21.03 -11.39 9.28
C VAL A 28 21.25 -11.32 7.77
N LYS A 29 21.95 -10.29 7.26
CA LYS A 29 22.31 -10.18 5.83
C LYS A 29 23.09 -11.40 5.36
N ALA A 30 24.09 -11.84 6.13
CA ALA A 30 24.90 -13.01 5.83
C ALA A 30 24.07 -14.30 5.81
N LEU A 31 23.16 -14.48 6.76
CA LEU A 31 22.23 -15.62 6.79
C LEU A 31 21.30 -15.61 5.57
N THR A 32 20.71 -14.47 5.20
CA THR A 32 19.88 -14.37 3.99
C THR A 32 20.67 -14.66 2.71
N ALA A 33 21.92 -14.20 2.61
CA ALA A 33 22.79 -14.51 1.46
C ALA A 33 23.14 -16.01 1.41
N LYS A 34 23.47 -16.60 2.57
CA LYS A 34 23.76 -18.04 2.70
C LYS A 34 22.58 -18.92 2.31
N LEU A 35 21.36 -18.48 2.65
CA LEU A 35 20.11 -19.16 2.32
C LEU A 35 19.57 -18.81 0.91
N LYS A 36 20.28 -17.94 0.16
CA LYS A 36 19.87 -17.46 -1.18
C LYS A 36 18.44 -16.90 -1.21
N LEU A 37 18.02 -16.27 -0.11
CA LEU A 37 16.69 -15.69 0.01
C LEU A 37 16.64 -14.40 -0.81
N GLN A 38 15.72 -14.34 -1.78
CA GLN A 38 15.44 -13.13 -2.53
C GLN A 38 14.60 -12.19 -1.66
N THR A 39 15.27 -11.39 -0.83
CA THR A 39 14.62 -10.42 0.08
C THR A 39 14.11 -9.16 -0.64
N ARG A 40 14.49 -8.99 -1.91
CA ARG A 40 14.15 -7.83 -2.74
C ARG A 40 13.30 -8.26 -3.95
N ARG A 41 12.46 -7.33 -4.42
CA ARG A 41 11.65 -7.52 -5.63
C ARG A 41 12.59 -7.66 -6.85
N PRO A 42 12.31 -8.57 -7.81
CA PRO A 42 13.15 -8.75 -9.01
C PRO A 42 13.41 -7.45 -9.78
N SER A 43 12.39 -6.60 -9.91
CA SER A 43 12.50 -5.29 -10.56
C SER A 43 13.48 -4.34 -9.87
N TYR A 44 13.61 -4.44 -8.54
CA TYR A 44 14.58 -3.65 -7.80
C TYR A 44 16.01 -4.16 -8.06
N LEU A 45 16.21 -5.47 -8.13
CA LEU A 45 17.52 -6.06 -8.40
C LEU A 45 17.99 -5.73 -9.82
N GLU A 46 17.09 -5.74 -10.81
CA GLU A 46 17.36 -5.28 -12.18
C GLU A 46 17.77 -3.81 -12.21
N TRP A 47 17.06 -2.95 -11.48
CA TRP A 47 17.42 -1.55 -11.35
C TRP A 47 18.78 -1.36 -10.67
N GLU A 48 19.04 -2.06 -9.57
CA GLU A 48 20.30 -1.99 -8.82
C GLU A 48 21.48 -2.44 -9.69
N ALA A 49 21.32 -3.53 -10.44
CA ALA A 49 22.30 -4.02 -11.41
C ALA A 49 22.56 -2.99 -12.51
N ARG A 50 21.51 -2.34 -13.03
CA ARG A 50 21.63 -1.32 -14.08
C ARG A 50 22.33 -0.05 -13.59
N VAL A 51 22.05 0.37 -12.35
CA VAL A 51 22.68 1.56 -11.74
C VAL A 51 24.13 1.30 -11.34
N ARG A 52 24.44 0.13 -10.78
CA ARG A 52 25.81 -0.22 -10.39
C ARG A 52 26.69 -0.65 -11.57
N GLY A 53 26.10 -1.19 -12.63
CA GLY A 53 26.81 -1.70 -13.79
C GLY A 53 27.20 -0.65 -14.84
N GLN A 54 26.57 0.52 -14.86
CA GLN A 54 26.89 1.60 -15.81
C GLN A 54 27.86 2.63 -15.23
N PRO A 55 29.04 2.87 -15.86
CA PRO A 55 29.81 4.07 -15.62
C PRO A 55 28.96 5.30 -15.91
N TRP A 56 29.06 6.34 -15.09
CA TRP A 56 28.16 7.50 -15.14
C TRP A 56 28.20 8.22 -16.50
N ARG A 57 29.35 8.21 -17.19
CA ARG A 57 29.54 8.66 -18.59
C ARG A 57 28.66 7.96 -19.62
N SER A 58 28.33 6.69 -19.42
CA SER A 58 27.53 5.93 -20.40
C SER A 58 26.05 6.35 -20.40
N ARG A 59 25.63 7.17 -19.44
CA ARG A 59 24.27 7.67 -19.28
C ARG A 59 24.07 9.08 -19.86
N THR A 60 25.16 9.79 -20.20
CA THR A 60 25.07 11.10 -20.88
C THR A 60 24.60 10.97 -22.33
N PRO A 61 23.49 11.61 -22.75
CA PRO A 61 23.00 11.60 -24.14
C PRO A 61 23.84 12.42 -25.14
N GLY A 62 25.06 12.79 -24.81
CA GLY A 62 25.94 13.64 -25.62
C GLY A 62 27.43 13.42 -25.41
N GLY A 63 27.82 12.37 -24.67
CA GLY A 63 29.21 11.96 -24.58
C GLY A 63 29.65 11.42 -25.93
N VAL A 64 30.51 12.15 -26.62
CA VAL A 64 31.13 11.77 -27.89
C VAL A 64 31.47 10.28 -27.89
N ARG A 65 30.77 9.50 -28.72
CA ARG A 65 31.25 8.21 -29.22
C ARG A 65 32.50 8.54 -30.04
N GLY A 66 33.65 8.57 -29.38
CA GLY A 66 34.90 8.98 -30.01
C GLY A 66 36.08 8.55 -29.17
N ALA A 67 36.32 7.25 -29.19
CA ALA A 67 37.64 6.63 -29.29
C ALA A 67 37.46 5.16 -28.90
N GLU A 68 37.57 4.29 -29.90
CA GLU A 68 37.85 2.88 -29.71
C GLU A 68 39.06 2.75 -28.77
N GLN A 69 38.87 2.14 -27.59
CA GLN A 69 40.00 1.68 -26.80
C GLN A 69 40.44 0.33 -27.37
N GLY A 70 41.43 0.38 -28.26
CA GLY A 70 42.30 -0.77 -28.48
C GLY A 70 43.02 -1.15 -27.18
N PRO A 71 43.47 -2.42 -27.05
CA PRO A 71 44.09 -2.89 -25.82
C PRO A 71 45.54 -2.40 -25.78
N GLY A 72 45.88 -1.51 -24.84
CA GLY A 72 47.26 -1.07 -24.69
C GLY A 72 47.49 -0.03 -23.60
N TYR A 73 47.95 -0.53 -22.46
CA TYR A 73 48.78 0.12 -21.42
C TYR A 73 48.13 1.07 -20.39
N PRO A 74 48.53 0.94 -19.10
CA PRO A 74 48.10 1.81 -18.01
C PRO A 74 49.13 2.95 -17.86
N GLU A 75 48.72 4.18 -18.14
CA GLU A 75 49.50 5.36 -17.74
C GLU A 75 48.70 6.13 -16.70
N ASP A 76 49.35 6.22 -15.56
CA ASP A 76 48.98 6.81 -14.29
C ASP A 76 48.99 8.34 -14.44
N GLU A 77 48.03 8.91 -15.18
CA GLU A 77 47.73 10.34 -15.05
C GLU A 77 46.64 10.49 -13.98
N ARG A 78 47.07 11.06 -12.86
CA ARG A 78 46.21 11.56 -11.77
C ARG A 78 45.33 12.69 -12.28
N ASP A 79 44.41 12.37 -13.16
CA ASP A 79 43.45 13.32 -13.65
C ASP A 79 42.41 13.50 -12.55
N GLY A 80 42.23 14.73 -12.07
CA GLY A 80 41.21 15.13 -11.10
C GLY A 80 39.77 14.96 -11.61
N SER A 81 39.55 14.00 -12.53
CA SER A 81 38.29 13.58 -13.09
C SER A 81 37.47 12.88 -12.02
N VAL A 82 36.58 13.63 -11.38
CA VAL A 82 35.60 13.06 -10.44
C VAL A 82 34.59 12.24 -11.24
N CYS A 83 34.50 10.94 -10.95
CA CYS A 83 33.51 10.01 -11.53
C CYS A 83 33.45 9.98 -13.07
N GLY A 84 34.57 10.27 -13.74
CA GLY A 84 34.63 10.31 -15.20
C GLY A 84 34.11 11.61 -15.81
N PHE A 85 33.91 12.68 -15.03
CA PHE A 85 33.66 14.02 -15.55
C PHE A 85 34.96 14.82 -15.57
N ALA A 86 35.11 15.72 -16.55
CA ALA A 86 36.30 16.56 -16.68
C ALA A 86 36.46 17.57 -15.52
N THR A 87 35.35 17.95 -14.89
CA THR A 87 35.31 18.89 -13.76
C THR A 87 34.18 18.55 -12.78
N VAL A 88 34.31 18.97 -11.52
CA VAL A 88 33.25 18.79 -10.50
C VAL A 88 31.97 19.53 -10.90
N GLU A 89 32.09 20.73 -11.47
CA GLU A 89 30.94 21.53 -11.90
C GLU A 89 30.13 20.85 -13.01
N SER A 90 30.80 20.19 -13.97
CA SER A 90 30.11 19.44 -15.02
C SER A 90 29.38 18.21 -14.49
N ALA A 91 29.94 17.53 -13.47
CA ALA A 91 29.24 16.44 -12.77
C ALA A 91 28.00 16.95 -12.02
N LEU A 92 28.10 18.10 -11.36
CA LEU A 92 26.98 18.70 -10.62
C LEU A 92 25.87 19.19 -11.55
N GLU A 93 26.21 19.81 -12.68
CA GLU A 93 25.20 20.24 -13.64
C GLU A 93 24.48 19.05 -14.27
N TRP A 94 25.22 17.98 -14.60
CA TRP A 94 24.61 16.72 -15.04
C TRP A 94 23.65 16.12 -13.99
N LEU A 95 24.06 16.08 -12.72
CA LEU A 95 23.21 15.62 -11.63
C LEU A 95 21.93 16.46 -11.51
N ARG A 96 22.03 17.79 -11.65
CA ARG A 96 20.86 18.68 -11.63
C ARG A 96 19.94 18.41 -12.80
N THR A 97 20.46 18.17 -14.01
CA THR A 97 19.62 17.85 -15.18
C THR A 97 18.93 16.51 -15.00
N GLU A 98 19.65 15.47 -14.58
CA GLU A 98 19.08 14.13 -14.37
C GLU A 98 18.00 14.16 -13.27
N LEU A 99 18.23 14.88 -12.18
CA LEU A 99 17.26 15.00 -11.09
C LEU A 99 15.99 15.73 -11.53
N ARG A 100 16.10 16.76 -12.38
CA ARG A 100 14.93 17.44 -12.98
C ARG A 100 14.17 16.50 -13.93
N GLU A 101 14.87 15.69 -14.72
CA GLU A 101 14.24 14.70 -15.60
C GLU A 101 13.51 13.61 -14.82
N MET A 102 14.14 13.06 -13.78
CA MET A 102 13.52 12.10 -12.87
C MET A 102 12.29 12.70 -12.18
N GLN A 103 12.40 13.94 -11.68
CA GLN A 103 11.27 14.64 -11.08
C GLN A 103 10.12 14.83 -12.08
N ALA A 104 10.40 15.18 -13.34
CA ALA A 104 9.38 15.32 -14.37
C ALA A 104 8.70 13.98 -14.71
N ALA A 105 9.46 12.89 -14.75
CA ALA A 105 8.93 11.54 -14.93
C ALA A 105 8.00 11.13 -13.77
N ASP A 106 8.44 11.37 -12.53
CA ASP A 106 7.64 11.09 -11.33
C ASP A 106 6.36 11.91 -11.27
N GLN A 107 6.42 13.19 -11.63
CA GLN A 107 5.23 14.05 -11.74
C GLN A 107 4.23 13.52 -12.77
N ARG A 108 4.70 13.07 -13.94
CA ARG A 108 3.83 12.45 -14.97
C ARG A 108 3.19 11.16 -14.46
N LEU A 109 3.96 10.30 -13.81
CA LEU A 109 3.46 9.06 -13.22
C LEU A 109 2.41 9.33 -12.13
N ALA A 110 2.68 10.28 -11.24
CA ALA A 110 1.73 10.69 -10.20
C ALA A 110 0.42 11.21 -10.80
N GLN A 111 0.49 12.03 -11.86
CA GLN A 111 -0.70 12.49 -12.57
C GLN A 111 -1.49 11.33 -13.20
N GLN A 112 -0.81 10.35 -13.81
CA GLN A 112 -1.46 9.16 -14.36
C GLN A 112 -2.16 8.34 -13.26
N LEU A 113 -1.48 8.10 -12.14
CA LEU A 113 -2.03 7.35 -11.01
C LEU A 113 -3.25 8.08 -10.40
N MET A 114 -3.21 9.40 -10.28
CA MET A 114 -4.34 10.19 -9.79
C MET A 114 -5.54 10.09 -10.74
N ARG A 115 -5.33 10.13 -12.06
CA ARG A 115 -6.40 9.93 -13.05
C ARG A 115 -7.01 8.53 -12.96
N LEU A 116 -6.17 7.50 -12.90
CA LEU A 116 -6.64 6.11 -12.74
C LEU A 116 -7.42 5.92 -11.44
N ARG A 117 -6.95 6.51 -10.33
CA ARG A 117 -7.65 6.46 -9.05
C ARG A 117 -9.03 7.12 -9.14
N ALA A 118 -9.14 8.27 -9.80
CA ALA A 118 -10.42 8.96 -9.99
C ALA A 118 -11.39 8.13 -10.85
N GLN A 119 -10.90 7.54 -11.95
CA GLN A 119 -11.69 6.65 -12.81
C GLN A 119 -12.17 5.41 -12.06
N LEU A 120 -11.28 4.76 -11.30
CA LEU A 120 -11.62 3.59 -10.50
C LEU A 120 -12.66 3.94 -9.43
N HIS A 121 -12.53 5.09 -8.77
CA HIS A 121 -13.52 5.54 -7.80
C HIS A 121 -14.89 5.78 -8.46
N ARG A 122 -14.93 6.46 -9.61
CA ARG A 122 -16.17 6.66 -10.38
C ARG A 122 -16.84 5.33 -10.73
N LEU A 123 -16.08 4.38 -11.29
CA LEU A 123 -16.60 3.06 -11.66
C LEU A 123 -17.12 2.28 -10.44
N LYS A 124 -16.45 2.37 -9.29
CA LYS A 124 -16.94 1.76 -8.05
C LYS A 124 -18.26 2.35 -7.58
N VAL A 125 -18.43 3.66 -7.68
CA VAL A 125 -19.70 4.33 -7.34
C VAL A 125 -20.80 3.89 -8.30
N GLU A 126 -20.53 3.88 -9.61
CA GLU A 126 -21.47 3.40 -10.62
C GLU A 126 -21.88 1.94 -10.38
N GLN A 127 -20.92 1.06 -10.04
CA GLN A 127 -21.18 -0.33 -9.69
C GLN A 127 -22.07 -0.47 -8.45
N ALA A 128 -21.79 0.29 -7.38
CA ALA A 128 -22.60 0.26 -6.16
C ALA A 128 -24.03 0.75 -6.41
N CYS A 129 -24.20 1.80 -7.23
CA CYS A 129 -25.52 2.27 -7.65
C CYS A 129 -26.28 1.21 -8.46
N HIS A 130 -25.60 0.49 -9.35
CA HIS A 130 -26.23 -0.57 -10.13
C HIS A 130 -26.69 -1.73 -9.25
N GLN A 131 -25.83 -2.20 -8.35
CA GLN A 131 -26.18 -3.27 -7.38
C GLN A 131 -27.36 -2.87 -6.50
N HIS A 132 -27.42 -1.61 -6.06
CA HIS A 132 -28.56 -1.12 -5.29
C HIS A 132 -29.85 -1.10 -6.11
N LYS A 133 -29.76 -0.71 -7.38
CA LYS A 133 -30.91 -0.75 -8.29
C LYS A 133 -31.41 -2.18 -8.50
N GLU A 134 -30.53 -3.14 -8.75
CA GLU A 134 -30.92 -4.56 -8.88
C GLU A 134 -31.63 -5.05 -7.62
N MET A 135 -31.13 -4.72 -6.43
CA MET A 135 -31.78 -5.05 -5.16
C MET A 135 -33.19 -4.44 -5.03
N LEU A 136 -33.37 -3.18 -5.48
CA LEU A 136 -34.68 -2.53 -5.47
C LEU A 136 -35.63 -3.18 -6.49
N ASP A 137 -35.13 -3.51 -7.66
CA ASP A 137 -35.90 -4.18 -8.72
C ASP A 137 -36.35 -5.58 -8.24
N ASP A 138 -35.46 -6.35 -7.60
CA ASP A 138 -35.77 -7.65 -6.97
C ASP A 138 -36.86 -7.52 -5.89
N ALA A 139 -36.75 -6.51 -5.02
CA ALA A 139 -37.75 -6.25 -3.98
C ALA A 139 -39.10 -5.83 -4.58
N THR A 140 -39.08 -5.04 -5.66
CA THR A 140 -40.29 -4.60 -6.37
C THR A 140 -41.00 -5.79 -7.02
N PHE A 141 -40.26 -6.64 -7.72
CA PHE A 141 -40.79 -7.88 -8.30
C PHE A 141 -41.39 -8.81 -7.23
N GLY A 142 -40.73 -8.92 -6.07
CA GLY A 142 -41.26 -9.68 -4.93
C GLY A 142 -42.58 -9.13 -4.35
N LEU A 143 -42.84 -7.82 -4.49
CA LEU A 143 -44.08 -7.19 -4.06
C LEU A 143 -45.20 -7.31 -5.10
N GLU A 144 -44.88 -7.22 -6.40
CA GLU A 144 -45.86 -7.40 -7.49
C GLU A 144 -46.55 -8.78 -7.41
N GLY A 145 -45.82 -9.83 -7.03
CA GLY A 145 -46.39 -11.16 -6.78
C GLY A 145 -47.32 -11.26 -5.56
N CYS A 146 -47.38 -10.24 -4.70
CA CYS A 146 -48.32 -10.15 -3.57
C CYS A 146 -49.53 -9.25 -3.86
N GLU A 147 -49.54 -8.50 -4.97
CA GLU A 147 -50.67 -7.65 -5.35
C GLU A 147 -51.82 -8.48 -5.98
N GLU A 148 -51.52 -9.56 -6.69
CA GLU A 148 -52.56 -10.45 -7.28
C GLU A 148 -53.44 -11.13 -6.22
N ASP A 149 -52.89 -11.41 -5.02
CA ASP A 149 -53.66 -11.90 -3.87
C ASP A 149 -54.30 -10.77 -3.04
N SER A 150 -53.90 -9.51 -3.28
CA SER A 150 -54.39 -8.33 -2.56
C SER A 150 -55.67 -7.74 -3.16
N ASP A 151 -56.03 -8.07 -4.41
CA ASP A 151 -57.34 -7.70 -4.97
C ASP A 151 -58.51 -8.34 -4.20
N LEU A 152 -58.28 -9.45 -3.48
CA LEU A 152 -59.23 -9.99 -2.50
C LEU A 152 -59.20 -9.29 -1.13
N LEU A 153 -58.14 -8.55 -0.79
CA LEU A 153 -57.95 -7.86 0.49
C LEU A 153 -58.17 -6.34 0.43
N CYS A 154 -58.26 -5.74 -0.77
CA CYS A 154 -58.56 -4.31 -0.96
C CYS A 154 -60.00 -3.90 -0.61
N ASN A 155 -60.86 -4.85 -0.19
CA ASN A 155 -62.19 -4.54 0.34
C ASN A 155 -62.20 -4.23 1.84
N ILE A 156 -61.05 -4.20 2.51
CA ILE A 156 -60.96 -3.90 3.94
C ILE A 156 -60.75 -2.39 4.12
N PRO A 157 -61.67 -1.66 4.77
CA PRO A 157 -61.50 -0.23 4.99
C PRO A 157 -60.18 0.05 5.70
N PRO A 158 -59.44 1.12 5.33
CA PRO A 158 -58.09 1.40 5.86
C PRO A 158 -58.01 1.55 7.39
N LYS A 159 -59.17 1.72 8.06
CA LYS A 159 -59.28 1.73 9.53
C LYS A 159 -59.12 0.34 10.19
N ALA A 160 -59.23 -0.76 9.43
CA ALA A 160 -59.12 -2.13 9.94
C ALA A 160 -57.74 -2.77 9.73
N ALA A 161 -56.92 -2.24 8.80
CA ALA A 161 -55.54 -2.71 8.57
C ALA A 161 -54.61 -2.48 9.78
N PHE A 162 -54.93 -1.54 10.66
CA PHE A 162 -54.12 -1.20 11.84
C PHE A 162 -54.53 -1.92 13.13
N LEU A 163 -55.54 -2.79 13.11
CA LEU A 163 -55.99 -3.50 14.31
C LEU A 163 -55.32 -4.88 14.44
N LEU A 164 -53.99 -4.90 14.42
CA LEU A 164 -53.06 -5.89 15.04
C LEU A 164 -53.54 -7.36 15.16
N SER A 165 -54.27 -7.90 14.19
CA SER A 165 -54.87 -9.23 14.34
C SER A 165 -54.55 -10.19 13.22
N MET A 166 -53.78 -9.81 12.21
CA MET A 166 -53.37 -10.77 11.17
C MET A 166 -51.94 -11.32 11.33
N PRO A 167 -50.88 -10.54 11.63
CA PRO A 167 -49.54 -11.13 11.73
C PRO A 167 -49.36 -12.02 12.98
N LEU A 168 -50.02 -11.67 14.10
CA LEU A 168 -49.79 -12.30 15.40
C LEU A 168 -50.75 -13.47 15.75
N LYS A 169 -51.83 -13.65 14.97
CA LYS A 169 -52.81 -14.74 15.18
C LYS A 169 -52.23 -16.13 14.94
N HIS A 170 -51.34 -16.27 13.96
CA HIS A 170 -50.69 -17.54 13.63
C HIS A 170 -49.78 -18.06 14.75
N ILE A 171 -49.42 -17.20 15.72
CA ILE A 171 -48.60 -17.51 16.90
C ILE A 171 -49.48 -17.54 18.18
N GLY A 172 -50.81 -17.43 18.04
CA GLY A 172 -51.76 -17.43 19.16
C GLY A 172 -51.77 -16.14 19.99
N VAL A 173 -51.11 -15.08 19.51
CA VAL A 173 -51.03 -13.81 20.24
C VAL A 173 -52.21 -12.92 19.84
N THR A 174 -53.05 -12.60 20.83
CA THR A 174 -54.22 -11.72 20.68
C THR A 174 -54.05 -10.44 21.50
N ARG A 175 -54.85 -9.40 21.21
CA ARG A 175 -54.88 -8.15 22.00
C ARG A 175 -55.10 -8.39 23.51
N MET A 176 -55.80 -9.46 23.87
CA MET A 176 -56.01 -9.89 25.26
C MET A 176 -54.71 -10.40 25.93
N ASN A 177 -53.81 -10.99 25.15
CA ASN A 177 -52.52 -11.52 25.61
C ASN A 177 -51.49 -10.39 25.81
N ILE A 178 -51.49 -9.38 24.93
CA ILE A 178 -50.55 -8.25 24.98
C ILE A 178 -50.91 -7.26 26.10
N ASN A 179 -52.20 -6.95 26.31
CA ASN A 179 -52.62 -5.98 27.32
C ASN A 179 -52.60 -6.52 28.77
N SER A 180 -52.46 -7.82 28.98
CA SER A 180 -52.47 -8.44 30.31
C SER A 180 -51.09 -8.63 30.94
N ARG A 181 -50.00 -8.46 30.18
CA ARG A 181 -48.62 -8.59 30.69
C ARG A 181 -47.88 -7.27 30.60
N ARG A 182 -48.06 -6.41 31.62
CA ARG A 182 -47.14 -5.31 31.89
C ARG A 182 -45.83 -5.94 32.35
N PHE A 183 -44.83 -5.98 31.48
CA PHE A 183 -43.48 -6.44 31.83
C PHE A 183 -43.01 -5.73 33.10
N SER A 184 -42.86 -6.45 34.21
CA SER A 184 -41.95 -6.02 35.27
C SER A 184 -40.54 -6.38 34.80
N LEU A 185 -39.72 -5.37 34.58
CA LEU A 185 -38.30 -5.54 34.27
C LEU A 185 -37.59 -6.12 35.51
N CYS A 186 -36.88 -7.23 35.32
CA CYS A 186 -35.71 -7.59 36.11
C CYS A 186 -34.48 -7.31 35.24
#